data_AF-A0A2J8U5S9-F1
#
_entry.id   AF-A0A2J8U5S9-F1
#
_cell.length_a   1.000
_cell.length_b   1.000
_cell.length_c   1.000
_cell.angle_alpha   90.00
_cell.angle_beta   90.00
_cell.angle_gamma   90.00
#
_symmetry.space_group_name_H-M   'P 1'
#
loop_
_entity.id
_entity.type
_entity.pdbx_description
1 polymer ?
#
loop_
_entity_poly.entity_id
_entity_poly.type
_entity_poly.pdbx_seq_one_letter_code
_entity_poly.pdbx_strand_id
1 'polypeptide(L)'
;MSLYCGMACRRKFFWCYRLLSTYVTKTRYLFELKEDDDACKKAQQTGAFYLFHSLAPLLQTSAHQYLAPRHSLLELERLLGKFGQDAQRIEDSVLIGCSEQQEAWFALDLGLDSSFSISASLHKPEMETELKGSFIELRKALFQLNARDASLLSTAQALLRWHDAHQFCSRSGQPTKKNVAGSKRVCPSNNIIYYPQVKV
;
A
#
# COMPACT_ATOMS: atom_id res chain seq x y z
N MET A 1 -44.41 44.91 -44.48
CA MET A 1 -42.94 44.88 -44.27
C MET A 1 -42.69 45.10 -42.79
N SER A 2 -42.63 44.02 -42.02
CA SER A 2 -42.54 44.05 -40.55
C SER A 2 -41.16 43.58 -40.09
N LEU A 3 -40.58 44.37 -39.19
CA LEU A 3 -39.33 44.14 -38.45
C LEU A 3 -39.38 42.84 -37.65
N TYR A 4 -38.29 42.08 -37.63
CA TYR A 4 -37.94 41.24 -36.47
C TYR A 4 -36.43 41.30 -36.19
N CYS A 5 -36.14 41.79 -35.00
CA CYS A 5 -34.85 41.87 -34.35
C CYS A 5 -34.38 40.46 -33.95
N GLY A 6 -33.25 40.01 -34.49
CA GLY A 6 -32.57 38.78 -34.07
C GLY A 6 -31.39 39.12 -33.17
N MET A 7 -31.57 39.05 -31.84
CA MET A 7 -30.46 39.11 -30.91
C MET A 7 -29.59 37.86 -31.04
N ALA A 8 -28.34 38.03 -31.49
CA ALA A 8 -27.35 36.97 -31.48
C ALA A 8 -26.91 36.66 -30.03
N CYS A 9 -27.52 35.66 -29.41
CA CYS A 9 -27.02 35.11 -28.14
C CYS A 9 -25.67 34.41 -28.41
N ARG A 10 -24.55 35.11 -28.16
CA ARG A 10 -23.24 34.48 -28.03
C ARG A 10 -23.30 33.50 -26.86
N ARG A 11 -23.41 32.20 -27.14
CA ARG A 11 -23.11 31.13 -26.17
C ARG A 11 -21.65 31.27 -25.75
N LYS A 12 -21.42 31.94 -24.61
CA LYS A 12 -20.15 31.81 -23.90
C LYS A 12 -20.07 30.36 -23.42
N PHE A 13 -19.19 29.58 -24.03
CA PHE A 13 -18.73 28.32 -23.47
C PHE A 13 -18.08 28.64 -22.13
N PHE A 14 -18.85 28.54 -21.06
CA PHE A 14 -18.30 28.46 -19.71
C PHE A 14 -17.62 27.09 -19.62
N TRP A 15 -16.32 27.06 -19.89
CA TRP A 15 -15.45 26.01 -19.40
C TRP A 15 -15.39 26.15 -17.88
N CYS A 16 -16.43 25.68 -17.19
CA CYS A 16 -16.34 25.36 -15.79
C CYS A 16 -15.44 24.13 -15.69
N TYR A 17 -14.12 24.35 -15.65
CA TYR A 17 -13.23 23.37 -15.05
C TYR A 17 -13.76 23.15 -13.63
N ARG A 18 -14.48 22.04 -13.40
CA ARG A 18 -14.66 21.56 -12.03
C ARG A 18 -13.25 21.34 -11.52
N LEU A 19 -12.78 22.21 -10.64
CA LEU A 19 -11.66 21.91 -9.76
C LEU A 19 -12.03 20.61 -9.07
N LEU A 20 -11.52 19.49 -9.59
CA LEU A 20 -11.76 18.19 -8.98
C LEU A 20 -11.17 18.30 -7.58
N SER A 21 -12.02 18.13 -6.56
CA SER A 21 -11.58 18.03 -5.19
C SER A 21 -10.44 17.02 -5.13
N THR A 22 -9.32 17.38 -4.48
CA THR A 22 -8.14 16.50 -4.41
C THR A 22 -8.51 15.13 -3.84
N TYR A 23 -9.51 15.07 -2.96
CA TYR A 23 -10.13 13.85 -2.47
C TYR A 23 -10.68 12.93 -3.57
N VAL A 24 -11.41 13.47 -4.55
CA VAL A 24 -12.02 12.68 -5.63
C VAL A 24 -10.94 12.12 -6.57
N THR A 25 -9.94 12.95 -6.90
CA THR A 25 -8.79 12.53 -7.70
C THR A 25 -8.01 11.41 -7.00
N LYS A 26 -7.73 11.58 -5.71
CA LYS A 26 -7.07 10.59 -4.87
C LYS A 26 -7.83 9.27 -4.80
N THR A 27 -9.15 9.34 -4.57
CA THR A 27 -10.01 8.15 -4.47
C THR A 27 -10.05 7.39 -5.80
N ARG A 28 -10.17 8.10 -6.93
CA ARG A 28 -10.14 7.49 -8.27
C ARG A 28 -8.81 6.80 -8.55
N TYR A 29 -7.70 7.47 -8.24
CA TYR A 29 -6.37 6.91 -8.41
C TYR A 29 -6.20 5.64 -7.58
N LEU A 30 -6.58 5.65 -6.29
CA LEU A 30 -6.52 4.45 -5.46
C LEU A 30 -7.42 3.32 -5.97
N PHE A 31 -8.59 3.64 -6.51
CA PHE A 31 -9.49 2.63 -7.06
C PHE A 31 -8.91 1.99 -8.32
N GLU A 32 -8.32 2.80 -9.22
CA GLU A 32 -7.60 2.32 -10.39
C GLU A 32 -6.49 1.34 -10.00
N LEU A 33 -5.61 1.71 -9.06
CA LEU A 33 -4.54 0.82 -8.59
C LEU A 33 -5.06 -0.49 -7.98
N LYS A 34 -6.26 -0.50 -7.39
CA LYS A 34 -6.82 -1.72 -6.77
C LYS A 34 -7.40 -2.69 -7.80
N GLU A 35 -7.89 -2.20 -8.92
CA GLU A 35 -8.57 -3.00 -9.94
C GLU A 35 -7.69 -3.34 -11.15
N ASP A 36 -6.76 -2.46 -11.52
CA ASP A 36 -5.81 -2.64 -12.62
C ASP A 36 -4.42 -3.01 -12.07
N ASP A 37 -4.07 -4.28 -12.20
CA ASP A 37 -2.79 -4.82 -11.76
C ASP A 37 -1.60 -4.22 -12.54
N ASP A 38 -1.76 -3.85 -13.81
CA ASP A 38 -0.70 -3.24 -14.61
C ASP A 38 -0.45 -1.78 -14.19
N ALA A 39 -1.52 -1.04 -13.89
CA ALA A 39 -1.42 0.29 -13.29
C ALA A 39 -0.74 0.23 -11.92
N CYS A 40 -1.08 -0.78 -11.10
CA CYS A 40 -0.46 -1.00 -9.80
C CYS A 40 1.03 -1.34 -9.91
N LYS A 41 1.42 -2.21 -10.85
CA LYS A 41 2.85 -2.54 -11.09
C LYS A 41 3.64 -1.31 -11.50
N LYS A 42 3.08 -0.44 -12.35
CA LYS A 42 3.71 0.84 -12.71
C LYS A 42 3.87 1.74 -11.49
N ALA A 43 2.86 1.80 -10.62
CA ALA A 43 2.92 2.58 -9.40
C ALA A 43 3.93 2.04 -8.37
N GLN A 44 4.21 0.74 -8.34
CA GLN A 44 5.27 0.16 -7.49
C GLN A 44 6.66 0.67 -7.88
N GLN A 45 6.90 0.98 -9.17
CA GLN A 45 8.20 1.49 -9.65
C GLN A 45 8.53 2.89 -9.14
N THR A 46 7.52 3.73 -8.93
CA THR A 46 7.69 5.14 -8.51
C THR A 46 7.18 5.42 -7.10
N GLY A 47 6.56 4.43 -6.46
CA GLY A 47 5.96 4.56 -5.14
C GLY A 47 6.96 4.48 -3.99
N ALA A 48 6.42 4.64 -2.79
CA ALA A 48 7.17 4.52 -1.55
C ALA A 48 6.72 3.28 -0.75
N PHE A 49 7.68 2.67 -0.05
CA PHE A 49 7.48 1.45 0.72
C PHE A 49 7.70 1.71 2.21
N TYR A 50 6.74 1.22 3.01
CA TYR A 50 6.85 1.07 4.44
C TYR A 50 7.22 -0.37 4.77
N LEU A 51 8.27 -0.53 5.57
CA LEU A 51 8.81 -1.85 5.87
C LEU A 51 8.28 -2.36 7.21
N PHE A 52 7.93 -3.64 7.23
CA PHE A 52 7.51 -4.37 8.40
C PHE A 52 8.39 -5.61 8.58
N HIS A 53 8.48 -6.08 9.81
CA HIS A 53 9.01 -7.39 10.13
C HIS A 53 8.11 -8.03 11.17
N SER A 54 7.50 -9.17 10.85
CA SER A 54 6.57 -9.87 11.76
C SER A 54 5.45 -8.95 12.26
N LEU A 55 4.85 -8.19 11.33
CA LEU A 55 3.81 -7.19 11.58
C LEU A 55 4.24 -5.97 12.41
N ALA A 56 5.51 -5.83 12.79
CA ALA A 56 6.03 -4.64 13.45
C ALA A 56 6.60 -3.65 12.41
N PRO A 57 6.13 -2.39 12.34
CA PRO A 57 6.68 -1.40 11.44
C PRO A 57 8.12 -1.02 11.80
N LEU A 58 8.93 -0.74 10.79
CA LEU A 58 10.21 -0.07 10.94
C LEU A 58 9.98 1.37 11.38
N LEU A 59 10.55 1.75 12.51
CA LEU A 59 10.46 3.11 13.05
C LEU A 59 11.84 3.64 13.39
N GLN A 60 12.04 4.94 13.12
CA GLN A 60 13.22 5.69 13.53
C GLN A 60 12.84 6.59 14.71
N THR A 61 13.69 6.61 15.73
CA THR A 61 13.46 7.46 16.90
C THR A 61 14.05 8.83 16.62
N SER A 62 13.22 9.87 16.66
CA SER A 62 13.64 11.27 16.58
C SER A 62 13.18 12.01 17.83
N ALA A 63 14.12 12.24 18.75
CA ALA A 63 13.87 12.81 20.09
C ALA A 63 12.80 12.03 20.89
N HIS A 64 11.54 12.46 20.84
CA HIS A 64 10.41 11.89 21.59
C HIS A 64 9.29 11.35 20.70
N GLN A 65 9.51 11.27 19.39
CA GLN A 65 8.53 10.77 18.43
C GLN A 65 9.14 9.69 17.56
N TYR A 66 8.29 8.75 17.15
CA TYR A 66 8.62 7.80 16.11
C TYR A 66 8.29 8.39 14.75
N LEU A 67 9.19 8.16 13.80
CA LEU A 67 8.99 8.45 12.39
C LEU A 67 8.99 7.13 11.62
N ALA A 68 8.06 7.01 10.68
CA ALA A 68 7.99 5.86 9.78
C ALA A 68 8.73 6.23 8.47
N PRO A 69 9.98 5.76 8.29
CA PRO A 69 10.72 6.05 7.07
C PRO A 69 10.04 5.41 5.85
N ARG A 70 10.13 6.12 4.73
CA ARG A 70 9.67 5.67 3.42
C ARG A 70 10.88 5.29 2.59
N HIS A 71 10.81 4.17 1.89
CA HIS A 71 11.88 3.67 1.02
C HIS A 71 11.43 3.67 -0.44
N SER A 72 12.33 4.02 -1.34
CA SER A 72 12.14 3.84 -2.77
C SER A 72 12.30 2.37 -3.18
N LEU A 73 11.80 2.00 -4.36
CA LEU A 73 12.00 0.66 -4.93
C LEU A 73 13.49 0.29 -5.01
N LEU A 74 14.34 1.21 -5.45
CA LEU A 74 15.78 0.98 -5.61
C LEU A 74 16.50 0.76 -4.26
N GLU A 75 16.09 1.43 -3.20
CA GLU A 75 16.59 1.15 -1.85
C GLU A 75 16.14 -0.21 -1.35
N LEU A 76 14.88 -0.57 -1.63
CA LEU A 76 14.32 -1.86 -1.26
C LEU A 76 15.00 -3.03 -2.00
N GLU A 77 15.23 -2.91 -3.31
CA GLU A 77 15.96 -3.93 -4.10
C GLU A 77 17.39 -4.14 -3.60
N ARG A 78 18.10 -3.04 -3.28
CA ARG A 78 19.45 -3.12 -2.68
C ARG A 78 19.41 -3.85 -1.34
N LEU A 79 18.41 -3.57 -0.52
CA LEU A 79 18.23 -4.24 0.76
C LEU A 79 17.95 -5.73 0.56
N LEU A 80 16.99 -6.09 -0.29
CA LEU A 80 16.66 -7.49 -0.59
C LEU A 80 17.88 -8.25 -1.13
N GLY A 81 18.61 -7.66 -2.08
CA GLY A 81 19.85 -8.25 -2.62
C GLY A 81 20.94 -8.46 -1.57
N LYS A 82 21.08 -7.53 -0.60
CA LYS A 82 22.04 -7.66 0.51
C LYS A 82 21.71 -8.82 1.44
N PHE A 83 20.43 -9.10 1.66
CA PHE A 83 19.95 -10.20 2.52
C PHE A 83 19.63 -11.48 1.74
N GLY A 84 20.01 -11.56 0.46
CA GLY A 84 19.81 -12.74 -0.38
C GLY A 84 18.34 -13.08 -0.66
N GLN A 85 17.45 -12.10 -0.54
CA GLN A 85 16.03 -12.27 -0.81
C GLN A 85 15.70 -11.92 -2.26
N ASP A 86 14.73 -12.64 -2.84
CA ASP A 86 14.31 -12.43 -4.22
C ASP A 86 13.57 -11.09 -4.37
N ALA A 87 13.81 -10.40 -5.49
CA ALA A 87 13.09 -9.21 -5.90
C ALA A 87 11.58 -9.47 -6.09
N GLN A 88 11.17 -10.73 -6.33
CA GLN A 88 9.76 -11.14 -6.37
C GLN A 88 8.99 -10.80 -5.09
N ARG A 89 9.67 -10.65 -3.94
CA ARG A 89 9.03 -10.22 -2.68
C ARG A 89 8.38 -8.84 -2.77
N ILE A 90 8.75 -8.01 -3.74
CA ILE A 90 8.09 -6.71 -3.96
C ILE A 90 6.61 -6.91 -4.34
N GLU A 91 6.27 -8.01 -5.02
CA GLU A 91 4.87 -8.37 -5.35
C GLU A 91 4.05 -8.73 -4.10
N ASP A 92 4.71 -9.12 -3.00
CA ASP A 92 4.04 -9.38 -1.71
C ASP A 92 3.62 -8.10 -0.99
N SER A 93 4.05 -6.92 -1.47
CA SER A 93 3.62 -5.64 -0.92
C SER A 93 2.11 -5.39 -1.06
N VAL A 94 1.56 -4.55 -0.18
CA VAL A 94 0.14 -4.18 -0.17
C VAL A 94 -0.01 -2.66 -0.31
N LEU A 95 -0.94 -2.22 -1.14
CA LEU A 95 -1.25 -0.80 -1.32
C LEU A 95 -2.00 -0.27 -0.09
N ILE A 96 -1.44 0.74 0.56
CA ILE A 96 -1.99 1.31 1.79
C ILE A 96 -2.54 2.72 1.61
N GLY A 97 -2.10 3.44 0.58
CA GLY A 97 -2.54 4.80 0.34
C GLY A 97 -1.79 5.48 -0.80
N CYS A 98 -1.96 6.80 -0.90
CA CYS A 98 -1.21 7.63 -1.84
C CYS A 98 -1.14 9.09 -1.36
N SER A 99 -0.18 9.83 -1.92
CA SER A 99 -0.06 11.27 -1.76
C SER A 99 -1.07 12.05 -2.61
N GLU A 100 -1.16 13.37 -2.39
CA GLU A 100 -1.97 14.25 -3.23
C GLU A 100 -1.40 14.39 -4.66
N GLN A 101 -0.12 14.09 -4.83
CA GLN A 101 0.61 14.08 -6.11
C GLN A 101 0.59 12.70 -6.80
N GLN A 102 -0.27 11.78 -6.36
CA GLN A 102 -0.39 10.42 -6.91
C GLN A 102 0.89 9.56 -6.74
N GLU A 103 1.66 9.79 -5.68
CA GLU A 103 2.69 8.83 -5.24
C GLU A 103 1.98 7.72 -4.45
N ALA A 104 2.03 6.48 -4.94
CA ALA A 104 1.46 5.34 -4.23
C ALA A 104 2.32 4.90 -3.05
N TRP A 105 1.68 4.50 -1.96
CA TRP A 105 2.34 3.99 -0.76
C TRP A 105 1.99 2.53 -0.58
N PHE A 106 3.03 1.72 -0.39
CA PHE A 106 2.94 0.29 -0.20
C PHE A 106 3.51 -0.10 1.17
N ALA A 107 3.05 -1.22 1.71
CA ALA A 107 3.65 -1.85 2.88
C ALA A 107 4.16 -3.24 2.50
N LEU A 108 5.37 -3.57 2.93
CA LEU A 108 5.98 -4.88 2.71
C LEU A 108 6.48 -5.43 4.04
N ASP A 109 6.08 -6.65 4.37
CA ASP A 109 6.64 -7.38 5.50
C ASP A 109 7.76 -8.30 5.01
N LEU A 110 8.96 -8.05 5.54
CA LEU A 110 10.18 -8.78 5.20
C LEU A 110 10.34 -10.05 6.06
N GLY A 111 9.53 -10.19 7.10
CA GLY A 111 9.54 -11.32 8.03
C GLY A 111 8.43 -12.35 7.78
N LEU A 112 7.39 -11.99 7.04
CA LEU A 112 6.34 -12.94 6.62
C LEU A 112 6.81 -13.71 5.39
N ASP A 113 7.00 -15.01 5.53
CA ASP A 113 7.31 -15.88 4.39
C ASP A 113 6.01 -16.55 3.92
N SER A 114 5.73 -16.51 2.62
CA SER A 114 4.68 -17.32 1.98
C SER A 114 5.01 -18.82 1.98
N SER A 115 6.22 -19.18 2.42
CA SER A 115 6.73 -20.55 2.49
C SER A 115 7.77 -20.70 3.62
N PHE A 116 7.31 -21.05 4.82
CA PHE A 116 8.03 -21.78 5.90
C PHE A 116 9.58 -21.76 5.88
N SER A 117 10.22 -20.59 5.91
CA SER A 117 11.68 -20.51 6.13
C SER A 117 12.01 -19.89 7.49
N ILE A 118 12.77 -20.65 8.27
CA ILE A 118 13.31 -20.29 9.60
C ILE A 118 14.30 -19.09 9.50
N SER A 119 14.66 -18.65 8.29
CA SER A 119 15.68 -17.62 8.03
C SER A 119 15.21 -16.18 8.29
N ALA A 120 13.91 -15.90 8.28
CA ALA A 120 13.39 -14.54 8.45
C ALA A 120 13.75 -13.90 9.81
N SER A 121 13.94 -14.71 10.86
CA SER A 121 14.34 -14.22 12.18
C SER A 121 15.83 -13.90 12.30
N LEU A 122 16.68 -14.48 11.44
CA LEU A 122 18.14 -14.40 11.57
C LEU A 122 18.70 -13.04 11.14
N HIS A 123 17.99 -12.30 10.28
CA HIS A 123 18.49 -11.03 9.72
C HIS A 123 17.94 -9.77 10.38
N LYS A 124 17.03 -9.89 11.35
CA LYS A 124 16.39 -8.72 12.00
C LYS A 124 17.39 -7.65 12.50
N PRO A 125 18.41 -7.97 13.33
CA PRO A 125 19.31 -6.94 13.87
C PRO A 125 20.21 -6.30 12.80
N GLU A 126 20.59 -7.07 11.78
CA GLU A 126 21.38 -6.59 10.65
C GLU A 126 20.57 -5.61 9.79
N MET A 127 19.30 -5.93 9.55
CA MET A 127 18.36 -5.06 8.83
C MET A 127 18.10 -3.75 9.58
N GLU A 128 17.88 -3.82 10.90
CA GLU A 128 17.70 -2.63 11.74
C GLU A 128 18.92 -1.69 11.68
N THR A 129 20.13 -2.27 11.66
CA THR A 129 21.38 -1.52 11.52
C THR A 129 21.46 -0.82 10.16
N GLU A 130 21.14 -1.52 9.06
CA GLU A 130 21.16 -0.95 7.71
C GLU A 130 20.14 0.17 7.54
N LEU A 131 18.93 -0.04 8.06
CA LEU A 131 17.80 0.88 7.96
C LEU A 131 17.87 2.03 8.98
N LYS A 132 18.85 2.02 9.88
CA LYS A 132 19.03 2.99 10.97
C LYS A 132 17.76 3.17 11.80
N GLY A 133 17.05 2.08 12.06
CA GLY A 133 15.76 2.07 12.75
C GLY A 133 15.50 0.72 13.40
N SER A 134 14.39 0.61 14.13
CA SER A 134 14.02 -0.63 14.82
C SER A 134 12.61 -1.04 14.44
N PHE A 135 12.36 -2.35 14.37
CA PHE A 135 11.02 -2.87 14.17
C PHE A 135 10.30 -2.93 15.52
N ILE A 136 9.37 -2.00 15.73
CA ILE A 136 8.70 -1.79 17.01
C ILE A 136 7.23 -2.19 16.86
N GLU A 137 6.70 -2.94 17.83
CA GLU A 137 5.27 -3.27 17.83
C GLU A 137 4.42 -1.99 17.80
N LEU A 138 3.50 -1.93 16.84
CA LEU A 138 2.67 -0.75 16.62
C LEU A 138 1.93 -0.28 17.88
N ARG A 139 1.46 -1.21 18.72
CA ARG A 139 0.78 -0.89 19.99
C ARG A 139 1.69 -0.10 20.95
N LYS A 140 2.99 -0.40 20.98
CA LYS A 140 3.97 0.29 21.83
C LYS A 140 4.30 1.69 21.28
N ALA A 141 4.31 1.83 19.95
CA ALA A 141 4.66 3.07 19.27
C ALA A 141 3.50 4.04 19.03
N LEU A 142 2.25 3.57 19.12
CA LEU A 142 1.06 4.28 18.63
C LEU A 142 0.95 5.73 19.14
N PHE A 143 1.21 5.95 20.43
CA PHE A 143 1.09 7.28 21.07
C PHE A 143 2.29 8.21 20.81
N GLN A 144 3.38 7.68 20.28
CA GLN A 144 4.58 8.45 19.91
C GLN A 144 4.64 8.70 18.40
N LEU A 145 3.70 8.15 17.62
CA LEU A 145 3.51 8.41 16.21
C LEU A 145 2.58 9.61 16.00
N ASN A 146 2.78 10.33 14.89
CA ASN A 146 1.77 11.29 14.46
C ASN A 146 0.48 10.57 14.02
N ALA A 147 -0.66 11.27 14.07
CA ALA A 147 -1.96 10.67 13.79
C ALA A 147 -2.09 10.07 12.37
N ARG A 148 -1.41 10.67 11.37
CA ARG A 148 -1.47 10.19 9.98
C ARG A 148 -0.71 8.87 9.82
N ASP A 149 0.51 8.80 10.32
CA ASP A 149 1.35 7.60 10.28
C ASP A 149 0.75 6.50 11.15
N ALA A 150 0.23 6.83 12.33
CA ALA A 150 -0.47 5.87 13.18
C ALA A 150 -1.65 5.20 12.45
N SER A 151 -2.49 5.99 11.77
CA SER A 151 -3.61 5.48 10.97
C SER A 151 -3.13 4.66 9.77
N LEU A 152 -2.09 5.11 9.08
CA LEU A 152 -1.55 4.46 7.89
C LEU A 152 -0.92 3.11 8.24
N LEU A 153 -0.04 3.06 9.25
CA LEU A 153 0.61 1.84 9.71
C LEU A 153 -0.37 0.85 10.33
N SER A 154 -1.43 1.32 10.99
CA SER A 154 -2.51 0.44 11.49
C SER A 154 -3.24 -0.26 10.34
N THR A 155 -3.52 0.49 9.27
CA THR A 155 -4.14 -0.06 8.06
C THR A 155 -3.21 -1.06 7.38
N ALA A 156 -1.93 -0.71 7.23
CA ALA A 156 -0.90 -1.59 6.69
C ALA A 156 -0.80 -2.90 7.47
N GLN A 157 -0.67 -2.84 8.80
CA GLN A 157 -0.58 -4.02 9.66
C GLN A 157 -1.82 -4.91 9.53
N ALA A 158 -3.02 -4.33 9.48
CA ALA A 158 -4.26 -5.07 9.33
C ALA A 158 -4.33 -5.83 8.00
N LEU A 159 -3.93 -5.19 6.89
CA LEU A 159 -3.88 -5.81 5.57
C LEU A 159 -2.85 -6.92 5.49
N LEU A 160 -1.62 -6.68 5.98
CA LEU A 160 -0.56 -7.69 6.03
C LEU A 160 -1.00 -8.92 6.84
N ARG A 161 -1.56 -8.70 8.04
CA ARG A 161 -2.11 -9.78 8.89
C ARG A 161 -3.25 -10.52 8.21
N TRP A 162 -4.13 -9.82 7.48
CA TRP A 162 -5.23 -10.47 6.77
C TRP A 162 -4.70 -11.42 5.70
N HIS A 163 -3.70 -11.02 4.92
CA HIS A 163 -3.11 -11.90 3.91
C HIS A 163 -2.39 -13.10 4.50
N ASP A 164 -1.71 -12.93 5.63
CA ASP A 164 -1.07 -14.00 6.37
C ASP A 164 -2.09 -15.05 6.85
N ALA A 165 -3.22 -14.60 7.41
CA ALA A 165 -4.26 -15.49 7.91
C ALA A 165 -5.16 -16.13 6.83
N HIS A 166 -5.25 -15.54 5.63
CA HIS A 166 -6.22 -15.94 4.58
C HIS A 166 -5.53 -16.48 3.32
N GLN A 167 -4.52 -17.32 3.49
CA GLN A 167 -3.78 -17.93 2.37
C GLN A 167 -4.62 -18.95 1.59
N PHE A 168 -5.59 -19.62 2.23
CA PHE A 168 -6.36 -20.72 1.65
C PHE A 168 -7.85 -20.40 1.47
N CYS A 169 -8.46 -21.05 0.49
CA CYS A 169 -9.88 -20.88 0.17
C CYS A 169 -10.75 -21.67 1.15
N SER A 170 -11.67 -20.99 1.83
CA SER A 170 -12.62 -21.62 2.76
C SER A 170 -13.49 -22.72 2.15
N ARG A 171 -13.78 -22.64 0.83
CA ARG A 171 -14.63 -23.60 0.11
C ARG A 171 -13.85 -24.81 -0.42
N SER A 172 -12.68 -24.59 -1.03
CA SER A 172 -11.94 -25.66 -1.73
C SER A 172 -10.65 -26.09 -1.04
N GLY A 173 -10.21 -25.39 0.01
CA GLY A 173 -8.93 -25.62 0.68
C GLY A 173 -7.69 -25.23 -0.15
N GLN A 174 -7.85 -24.87 -1.43
CA GLN A 174 -6.76 -24.52 -2.33
C GLN A 174 -6.15 -23.14 -1.99
N PRO A 175 -4.85 -22.92 -2.24
CA PRO A 175 -4.23 -21.62 -2.04
C PRO A 175 -4.90 -20.56 -2.93
N THR A 176 -5.15 -19.40 -2.33
CA THR A 176 -5.69 -18.22 -3.03
C THR A 176 -4.54 -17.35 -3.53
N LYS A 177 -4.77 -16.62 -4.61
CA LYS A 177 -3.81 -15.66 -5.17
C LYS A 177 -4.24 -14.24 -4.83
N LYS A 178 -3.31 -13.46 -4.30
CA LYS A 178 -3.50 -12.02 -4.06
C LYS A 178 -3.42 -11.26 -5.40
N ASN A 179 -4.13 -10.14 -5.52
CA ASN A 179 -3.86 -9.19 -6.60
C ASN A 179 -2.65 -8.29 -6.26
N VAL A 180 -2.11 -7.56 -7.24
CA VAL A 180 -0.86 -6.79 -7.04
C VAL A 180 -1.01 -5.75 -5.92
N ALA A 181 -2.17 -5.09 -5.84
CA ALA A 181 -2.42 -4.09 -4.81
C ALA A 181 -2.68 -4.67 -3.40
N GLY A 182 -2.89 -5.98 -3.25
CA GLY A 182 -3.27 -6.58 -1.97
C GLY A 182 -4.66 -6.18 -1.47
N SER A 183 -5.55 -5.74 -2.36
CA SER A 183 -6.92 -5.37 -2.01
C SER A 183 -7.87 -6.56 -1.92
N LYS A 184 -7.54 -7.66 -2.60
CA LYS A 184 -8.36 -8.87 -2.69
C LYS A 184 -7.50 -10.11 -2.88
N ARG A 185 -8.08 -11.27 -2.57
CA ARG A 185 -7.54 -12.59 -2.93
C ARG A 185 -8.57 -13.36 -3.73
N VAL A 186 -8.13 -14.08 -4.75
CA VAL A 186 -8.99 -14.86 -5.65
C VAL A 186 -8.57 -16.32 -5.59
N CYS A 187 -9.52 -17.22 -5.40
CA CYS A 187 -9.23 -18.65 -5.52
C CYS A 187 -9.26 -19.08 -6.99
N PRO A 188 -8.14 -19.59 -7.55
CA PRO A 188 -8.09 -19.98 -8.97
C PRO A 188 -8.99 -21.19 -9.30
N SER A 189 -9.33 -22.02 -8.31
CA SER A 189 -10.17 -23.21 -8.55
C SER A 189 -11.66 -22.92 -8.69
N ASN A 190 -12.16 -21.84 -8.08
CA ASN A 190 -13.59 -21.57 -7.99
C ASN A 190 -13.97 -20.09 -8.18
N ASN A 191 -12.99 -19.23 -8.47
CA ASN A 191 -13.14 -17.80 -8.71
C ASN A 191 -13.80 -17.00 -7.58
N ILE A 192 -13.89 -17.55 -6.37
CA ILE A 192 -14.37 -16.80 -5.21
C ILE A 192 -13.34 -15.72 -4.85
N ILE A 193 -13.84 -14.50 -4.69
CA ILE A 193 -13.06 -13.33 -4.29
C ILE A 193 -13.28 -13.09 -2.80
N TYR A 194 -12.18 -12.94 -2.08
CA TYR A 194 -12.13 -12.60 -0.67
C TYR A 194 -11.59 -11.18 -0.50
N TYR A 195 -12.24 -10.42 0.39
CA TYR A 195 -11.85 -9.06 0.72
C TYR A 195 -11.43 -8.97 2.19
N PRO A 196 -10.48 -8.07 2.53
CA PRO A 196 -10.14 -7.75 3.91
C PRO A 196 -11.38 -7.27 4.68
N GLN A 197 -11.54 -7.78 5.90
CA GLN A 197 -12.61 -7.34 6.79
C GLN A 197 -12.11 -6.22 7.70
N VAL A 198 -12.84 -5.12 7.72
CA VAL A 198 -12.64 -4.07 8.73
C VAL A 198 -13.39 -4.52 9.98
N LYS A 199 -12.66 -4.92 11.02
CA LYS A 199 -13.24 -5.05 12.35
C LYS A 199 -13.31 -3.66 12.95
N VAL A 200 -14.51 -3.07 12.90
CA VAL A 200 -14.86 -1.82 13.60
C VAL A 200 -15.06 -2.11 15.07
#